data_AF-A0A943UZQ5-F1
#
_entry.id   AF-A0A943UZQ5-F1
#
_cell.length_a   1.000
_cell.length_b   1.000
_cell.length_c   1.000
_cell.angle_alpha   90.00
_cell.angle_beta   90.00
_cell.angle_gamma   90.00
#
_symmetry.space_group_name_H-M   'P 1'
#
loop_
_entity.id
_entity.type
_entity.pdbx_description
1 polymer ?
#
loop_
_entity_poly.entity_id
_entity_poly.type
_entity_poly.pdbx_seq_one_letter_code
_entity_poly.pdbx_strand_id
1 'polypeptide(L)'
;MEEKKGALDQVEPAAEAAGAEGKATQGGFTRRQVVVGGVGIGLAGLIAGGALAKWGVVEDSIASGRIVLDPMPQKLIVTDRARCSGCQRCELMCSLRNDGRACQNTARVRVWQNYNFGAGGESRDGIFGSCQFTVEHCKQCKDAWCVKNCPVHAIAPDPETGARVVNAEACIGCGMCHEACPWNMPVVDTETGVSTKCIACGRCAVQCPNGAIKFVDWKDIAQEAIDKGIVRTSTLVEG
;
A
#
# COMPACT_ATOMS: atom_id res chain seq x y z
N MET A 1 49.03 16.45 12.49
CA MET A 1 48.27 15.21 12.23
C MET A 1 47.11 15.54 11.30
N GLU A 2 47.35 16.02 10.08
CA GLU A 2 48.05 15.29 8.99
C GLU A 2 47.40 13.93 8.76
N GLU A 3 46.64 13.82 7.66
CA GLU A 3 47.04 13.12 6.42
C GLU A 3 46.83 11.60 6.57
N LYS A 4 46.30 10.79 5.64
CA LYS A 4 46.24 10.72 4.18
C LYS A 4 45.09 9.73 3.86
N LYS A 5 44.23 9.89 2.85
CA LYS A 5 44.42 9.80 1.38
C LYS A 5 44.63 8.37 0.85
N GLY A 6 43.83 7.98 -0.13
CA GLY A 6 43.96 6.80 -1.01
C GLY A 6 42.62 6.08 -1.15
N ALA A 7 41.76 6.25 -2.16
CA ALA A 7 41.87 6.40 -3.62
C ALA A 7 42.30 5.11 -4.36
N LEU A 8 41.47 4.77 -5.37
CA LEU A 8 41.72 3.95 -6.58
C LEU A 8 41.47 2.44 -6.41
N ASP A 9 40.36 1.94 -6.96
CA ASP A 9 40.19 1.47 -8.36
C ASP A 9 40.94 0.17 -8.62
N GLN A 10 40.19 -0.93 -8.83
CA GLN A 10 40.58 -2.01 -9.75
C GLN A 10 39.32 -2.63 -10.37
N VAL A 11 39.06 -2.24 -11.61
CA VAL A 11 38.21 -2.92 -12.59
C VAL A 11 39.09 -3.91 -13.37
N GLU A 12 38.44 -4.95 -13.91
CA GLU A 12 38.82 -5.83 -15.04
C GLU A 12 39.37 -7.23 -14.70
N PRO A 13 39.17 -8.26 -15.57
CA PRO A 13 38.65 -8.20 -16.94
C PRO A 13 37.49 -9.16 -17.29
N ALA A 14 36.86 -8.83 -18.43
CA ALA A 14 35.99 -9.70 -19.19
C ALA A 14 36.75 -10.94 -19.69
N ALA A 15 36.16 -12.12 -19.54
CA ALA A 15 36.60 -13.35 -20.18
C ALA A 15 35.49 -13.88 -21.10
N GLU A 16 35.77 -13.69 -22.39
CA GLU A 16 35.39 -14.43 -23.60
C GLU A 16 34.10 -15.26 -23.68
N ALA A 17 33.35 -14.93 -24.72
CA ALA A 17 32.28 -15.70 -25.30
C ALA A 17 32.79 -17.03 -25.88
N ALA A 18 32.12 -18.12 -25.53
CA ALA A 18 32.11 -19.35 -26.31
C ALA A 18 30.65 -19.68 -26.66
N GLY A 19 30.34 -19.61 -27.95
CA GLY A 19 29.02 -19.96 -28.48
C GLY A 19 28.75 -21.46 -28.40
N ALA A 20 27.50 -21.80 -28.10
CA ALA A 20 26.89 -23.06 -28.49
C ALA A 20 25.45 -22.77 -28.92
N GLU A 21 25.25 -22.87 -30.23
CA GLU A 21 23.95 -22.78 -30.89
C GLU A 21 23.03 -23.90 -30.39
N GLY A 22 21.76 -23.60 -30.12
CA GLY A 22 20.82 -24.65 -29.75
C GLY A 22 19.45 -24.20 -29.25
N LYS A 23 18.54 -24.01 -30.22
CA LYS A 23 17.07 -24.10 -30.10
C LYS A 23 16.33 -23.02 -29.32
N ALA A 24 15.63 -22.19 -30.10
CA ALA A 24 14.48 -21.41 -29.67
C ALA A 24 13.53 -22.25 -28.81
N THR A 25 13.33 -21.81 -27.57
CA THR A 25 12.14 -22.13 -26.78
C THR A 25 11.55 -20.81 -26.35
N GLN A 26 10.26 -20.63 -26.64
CA GLN A 26 9.50 -19.42 -26.33
C GLN A 26 9.38 -19.29 -24.81
N GLY A 27 10.36 -18.62 -24.20
CA GLY A 27 10.35 -18.29 -22.79
C GLY A 27 9.40 -17.12 -22.54
N GLY A 28 8.13 -17.42 -22.29
CA GLY A 28 7.19 -16.41 -21.79
C GLY A 28 7.71 -15.80 -20.50
N PHE A 29 7.69 -14.47 -20.40
CA PHE A 29 7.96 -13.76 -19.15
C PHE A 29 7.05 -14.30 -18.06
N THR A 30 7.63 -14.84 -16.99
CA THR A 30 6.83 -15.31 -15.87
C THR A 30 6.37 -14.11 -15.05
N ARG A 31 5.14 -14.16 -14.49
CA ARG A 31 4.55 -13.14 -13.57
C ARG A 31 5.47 -12.71 -12.41
N ARG A 32 6.54 -13.48 -12.15
CA ARG A 32 7.56 -13.22 -11.14
C ARG A 32 8.59 -12.18 -11.60
N GLN A 33 8.91 -12.13 -12.89
CA GLN A 33 9.85 -11.13 -13.47
C GLN A 33 9.23 -9.73 -13.62
N VAL A 34 7.89 -9.64 -13.65
CA VAL A 34 7.16 -8.35 -13.76
C VAL A 34 6.92 -7.72 -12.38
N VAL A 35 7.10 -8.45 -11.27
CA VAL A 35 6.75 -7.97 -9.90
C VAL A 35 7.84 -8.14 -8.86
N VAL A 36 8.80 -9.04 -9.06
CA VAL A 36 9.99 -9.06 -8.21
C VAL A 36 10.95 -8.02 -8.75
N GLY A 37 10.86 -6.81 -8.19
CA GLY A 37 11.88 -5.79 -8.29
C GLY A 37 13.17 -6.28 -7.64
N GLY A 38 13.95 -7.07 -8.38
CA GLY A 38 15.40 -6.90 -8.40
C GLY A 38 15.80 -5.68 -9.23
N VAL A 39 14.88 -5.13 -10.03
CA VAL A 39 15.01 -3.84 -10.71
C VAL A 39 13.65 -3.14 -10.65
N GLY A 40 13.61 -1.96 -10.04
CA GLY A 40 12.42 -1.12 -9.96
C GLY A 40 11.93 -0.74 -11.35
N ILE A 41 10.80 -1.30 -11.76
CA ILE A 41 10.06 -0.85 -12.92
C ILE A 41 8.76 -0.27 -12.35
N GLY A 42 8.84 0.98 -11.89
CA GLY A 42 7.66 1.79 -11.62
C GLY A 42 6.86 2.03 -12.91
N LEU A 43 5.80 2.83 -12.84
CA LEU A 43 4.98 3.19 -14.01
C LEU A 43 5.82 3.60 -15.24
N ALA A 44 6.89 4.36 -15.01
CA ALA A 44 7.84 4.79 -16.05
C ALA A 44 8.56 3.61 -16.72
N GLY A 45 8.93 2.58 -15.95
CA GLY A 45 9.55 1.39 -16.50
C GLY A 45 8.56 0.50 -17.26
N LEU A 46 7.26 0.54 -16.94
CA LEU A 46 6.23 -0.23 -17.68
C LEU A 46 5.94 0.37 -19.06
N ILE A 47 6.17 1.69 -19.22
CA ILE A 47 6.10 2.40 -20.50
C ILE A 47 7.41 2.21 -21.27
N ALA A 48 8.55 2.52 -20.66
CA ALA A 48 9.88 2.38 -21.28
C ALA A 48 10.23 0.91 -21.62
N GLY A 49 9.74 -0.05 -20.82
CA GLY A 49 9.88 -1.48 -21.05
C GLY A 49 8.85 -2.07 -22.02
N GLY A 50 7.99 -1.24 -22.64
CA GLY A 50 7.06 -1.64 -23.69
C GLY A 50 5.86 -2.49 -23.25
N ALA A 51 5.70 -2.77 -21.95
CA ALA A 51 4.60 -3.57 -21.43
C ALA A 51 3.24 -2.89 -21.62
N LEU A 52 3.18 -1.58 -21.33
CA LEU A 52 1.98 -0.77 -21.54
C LEU A 52 1.89 -0.21 -22.97
N ALA A 53 3.01 -0.09 -23.68
CA ALA A 53 3.04 0.33 -25.09
C ALA A 53 2.24 -0.63 -26.00
N LYS A 54 2.17 -1.93 -25.66
CA LYS A 54 1.31 -2.91 -26.36
C LYS A 54 -0.18 -2.56 -26.32
N TRP A 55 -0.60 -1.77 -25.34
CA TRP A 55 -1.96 -1.27 -25.17
C TRP A 55 -2.11 0.17 -25.68
N GLY A 56 -1.13 0.68 -26.44
CA GLY A 56 -1.10 2.04 -26.98
C GLY A 56 -0.86 3.12 -25.93
N VAL A 57 -0.44 2.75 -24.72
CA VAL A 57 -0.14 3.71 -23.65
C VAL A 57 1.23 4.32 -23.89
N VAL A 58 1.25 5.60 -24.26
CA VAL A 58 2.47 6.42 -24.40
C VAL A 58 2.46 7.56 -23.37
N GLU A 59 3.63 8.11 -23.06
CA GLU A 59 3.79 9.18 -22.05
C GLU A 59 2.85 10.36 -22.31
N ASP A 60 2.74 10.80 -23.58
CA ASP A 60 1.83 11.88 -23.99
C ASP A 60 0.35 11.57 -23.71
N SER A 61 -0.05 10.30 -23.80
CA SER A 61 -1.43 9.89 -23.49
C SER A 61 -1.73 9.93 -22.00
N ILE A 62 -0.71 9.77 -21.15
CA ILE A 62 -0.83 9.92 -19.70
C ILE A 62 -0.78 11.40 -19.33
N ALA A 63 0.15 12.16 -19.90
CA ALA A 63 0.31 13.60 -19.66
C ALA A 63 -0.92 14.41 -20.09
N SER A 64 -1.56 14.03 -21.21
CA SER A 64 -2.83 14.62 -21.66
C SER A 64 -4.05 14.22 -20.82
N GLY A 65 -3.88 13.30 -19.85
CA GLY A 65 -4.97 12.76 -19.04
C GLY A 65 -5.93 11.83 -19.81
N ARG A 66 -5.65 11.54 -21.09
CA ARG A 66 -6.42 10.58 -21.90
C ARG A 66 -6.38 9.17 -21.30
N ILE A 67 -5.28 8.80 -20.67
CA ILE A 67 -5.07 7.52 -20.01
C ILE A 67 -4.66 7.76 -18.56
N VAL A 68 -5.52 7.35 -17.62
CA VAL A 68 -5.23 7.41 -16.18
C VAL A 68 -4.82 6.02 -15.71
N LEU A 69 -3.63 5.94 -15.10
CA LEU A 69 -3.13 4.74 -14.46
C LEU A 69 -3.33 4.90 -12.94
N ASP A 70 -4.15 4.04 -12.35
CA ASP A 70 -4.47 4.06 -10.92
C ASP A 70 -3.85 2.84 -10.22
N PRO A 71 -2.58 2.92 -9.79
CA PRO A 71 -1.92 1.83 -9.10
C PRO A 71 -2.58 1.57 -7.75
N MET A 72 -3.00 0.32 -7.55
CA MET A 72 -3.53 -0.16 -6.28
C MET A 72 -2.38 -0.61 -5.36
N PRO A 73 -2.56 -0.58 -4.03
CA PRO A 73 -1.56 -1.08 -3.12
C PRO A 73 -1.25 -2.55 -3.38
N GLN A 74 0.02 -2.91 -3.29
CA GLN A 74 0.47 -4.29 -3.52
C GLN A 74 0.01 -5.26 -2.41
N LYS A 75 -0.24 -4.75 -1.21
CA LYS A 75 -0.57 -5.51 0.00
C LYS A 75 -1.87 -5.03 0.65
N LEU A 76 -2.55 -5.96 1.30
CA LEU A 76 -3.81 -5.77 2.02
C LEU A 76 -3.59 -5.94 3.52
N ILE A 77 -4.21 -5.07 4.32
CA ILE A 77 -4.36 -5.26 5.76
C ILE A 77 -5.62 -6.10 6.00
N VAL A 78 -5.45 -7.26 6.63
CA VAL A 78 -6.54 -8.15 7.03
C VAL A 78 -6.65 -8.14 8.54
N THR A 79 -7.85 -7.94 9.06
CA THR A 79 -8.12 -7.86 10.51
C THR A 79 -9.08 -8.95 10.94
N ASP A 80 -8.75 -9.64 12.02
CA ASP A 80 -9.58 -10.66 12.66
C ASP A 80 -9.99 -10.19 14.06
N ARG A 81 -11.28 -9.87 14.21
CA ARG A 81 -11.87 -9.45 15.49
C ARG A 81 -11.77 -10.52 16.56
N ALA A 82 -11.89 -11.80 16.21
CA ALA A 82 -11.89 -12.89 17.19
C ALA A 82 -10.53 -13.03 17.92
N ARG A 83 -9.46 -12.51 17.32
CA ARG A 83 -8.11 -12.51 17.90
C ARG A 83 -7.74 -11.17 18.56
N CYS A 84 -8.54 -10.12 18.36
CA CYS A 84 -8.21 -8.80 18.87
C CYS A 84 -8.53 -8.70 20.37
N SER A 85 -7.52 -8.39 21.20
CA SER A 85 -7.70 -8.13 22.63
C SER A 85 -7.84 -6.65 22.98
N GLY A 86 -7.88 -5.77 21.97
CA GLY A 86 -7.99 -4.34 22.21
C GLY A 86 -6.72 -3.67 22.74
N CYS A 87 -5.55 -4.33 22.76
CA CYS A 87 -4.34 -3.79 23.41
C CYS A 87 -3.75 -2.47 22.86
N GLN A 88 -4.30 -1.93 21.76
CA GLN A 88 -3.88 -0.67 21.11
C GLN A 88 -2.40 -0.53 20.70
N ARG A 89 -1.59 -1.62 20.77
CA ARG A 89 -0.19 -1.62 20.29
C ARG A 89 -0.07 -1.22 18.82
N CYS A 90 -1.07 -1.56 18.02
CA CYS A 90 -1.12 -1.19 16.60
C CYS A 90 -1.24 0.33 16.42
N GLU A 91 -1.99 1.03 17.26
CA GLU A 91 -2.13 2.49 17.21
C GLU A 91 -0.82 3.17 17.61
N LEU A 92 -0.30 2.80 18.77
CA LEU A 92 0.94 3.32 19.34
C LEU A 92 2.10 3.19 18.36
N MET A 93 2.29 2.00 17.80
CA MET A 93 3.40 1.75 16.88
C MET A 93 3.18 2.35 15.50
N CYS A 94 1.93 2.64 15.13
CA CYS A 94 1.63 3.36 13.91
C CYS A 94 2.04 4.82 14.02
N SER A 95 1.60 5.54 15.05
CA SER A 95 1.96 6.95 15.21
C SER A 95 3.46 7.10 15.47
N LEU A 96 4.08 6.23 16.28
CA LEU A 96 5.52 6.28 16.52
C LEU A 96 6.34 6.13 15.24
N ARG A 97 5.94 5.21 14.35
CA ARG A 97 6.65 4.98 13.09
C ARG A 97 6.50 6.14 12.11
N ASN A 98 5.31 6.74 12.03
CA ASN A 98 5.00 7.68 10.96
C ASN A 98 5.14 9.15 11.40
N ASP A 99 4.93 9.44 12.69
CA ASP A 99 4.89 10.79 13.25
C ASP A 99 6.01 11.01 14.29
N GLY A 100 6.75 9.96 14.68
CA GLY A 100 7.80 10.05 15.70
C GLY A 100 7.28 10.20 17.15
N ARG A 101 5.96 10.24 17.36
CA ARG A 101 5.33 10.38 18.68
C ARG A 101 4.20 9.39 18.91
N ALA A 102 3.93 9.10 20.18
CA ALA A 102 2.82 8.26 20.60
C ALA A 102 1.54 9.11 20.66
N CYS A 103 0.64 8.95 19.67
CA CYS A 103 -0.62 9.68 19.61
C CYS A 103 -1.70 8.79 18.97
N GLN A 104 -2.72 8.42 19.74
CA GLN A 104 -3.81 7.59 19.25
C GLN A 104 -4.66 8.33 18.21
N ASN A 105 -4.73 9.66 18.27
CA ASN A 105 -5.55 10.45 17.36
C ASN A 105 -4.98 10.49 15.92
N THR A 106 -3.65 10.53 15.78
CA THR A 106 -2.97 10.49 14.47
C THR A 106 -2.66 9.06 14.00
N ALA A 107 -2.99 8.05 14.80
CA ALA A 107 -2.82 6.67 14.43
C ALA A 107 -3.66 6.33 13.19
N ARG A 108 -2.99 5.78 12.17
CA ARG A 108 -3.59 5.46 10.87
C ARG A 108 -4.30 4.09 10.85
N VAL A 109 -4.30 3.42 12.00
CA VAL A 109 -5.06 2.23 12.37
C VAL A 109 -5.69 2.54 13.73
N ARG A 110 -6.94 2.15 13.96
CA ARG A 110 -7.71 2.56 15.14
C ARG A 110 -8.45 1.40 15.78
N VAL A 111 -8.47 1.43 17.09
CA VAL A 111 -9.20 0.56 18.01
C VAL A 111 -9.89 1.44 19.04
N TRP A 112 -9.28 2.57 19.44
CA TRP A 112 -9.77 3.49 20.46
C TRP A 112 -11.20 3.96 20.22
N GLN A 113 -11.53 4.33 18.98
CA GLN A 113 -12.86 4.82 18.60
C GLN A 113 -13.97 3.79 18.92
N ASN A 114 -13.62 2.50 18.87
CA ASN A 114 -14.53 1.39 19.11
C ASN A 114 -14.26 0.68 20.45
N TYR A 115 -13.39 1.24 21.30
CA TYR A 115 -12.89 0.54 22.48
C TYR A 115 -13.96 0.37 23.55
N ASN A 116 -14.77 1.42 23.79
CA ASN A 116 -15.74 1.44 24.88
C ASN A 116 -17.04 0.72 24.53
N PHE A 117 -17.73 1.21 23.50
CA PHE A 117 -19.07 0.74 23.12
C PHE A 117 -19.08 -0.09 21.84
N GLY A 118 -17.96 -0.13 21.11
CA GLY A 118 -17.87 -0.87 19.87
C GLY A 118 -18.02 0.00 18.62
N ALA A 119 -18.13 -0.64 17.45
CA ALA A 119 -18.12 0.01 16.13
C ALA A 119 -19.38 0.83 15.80
N GLY A 120 -20.45 0.64 16.55
CA GLY A 120 -21.66 1.46 16.48
C GLY A 120 -22.21 1.72 17.88
N GLY A 121 -22.89 2.85 18.08
CA GLY A 121 -23.44 3.21 19.40
C GLY A 121 -24.37 2.13 20.00
N GLU A 122 -24.97 1.29 19.15
CA GLU A 122 -25.86 0.20 19.56
C GLU A 122 -25.21 -1.20 19.53
N SER A 123 -24.01 -1.36 18.94
CA SER A 123 -23.42 -2.68 18.71
C SER A 123 -22.96 -3.36 19.99
N ARG A 124 -22.63 -2.59 21.03
CA ARG A 124 -22.14 -3.07 22.33
C ARG A 124 -20.96 -4.04 22.17
N ASP A 125 -20.12 -3.85 21.16
CA ASP A 125 -18.94 -4.67 20.87
C ASP A 125 -17.63 -4.10 21.45
N GLY A 126 -17.69 -3.24 22.47
CA GLY A 126 -16.51 -2.75 23.20
C GLY A 126 -16.32 -3.38 24.59
N ILE A 127 -15.39 -2.83 25.38
CA ILE A 127 -15.06 -3.26 26.75
C ILE A 127 -16.23 -3.15 27.72
N PHE A 128 -17.19 -2.26 27.46
CA PHE A 128 -18.42 -2.13 28.25
C PHE A 128 -19.57 -3.00 27.73
N GLY A 129 -19.30 -3.90 26.78
CA GLY A 129 -20.26 -4.84 26.22
C GLY A 129 -19.66 -6.24 26.08
N SER A 130 -19.57 -6.74 24.84
CA SER A 130 -19.12 -8.11 24.53
C SER A 130 -17.60 -8.27 24.43
N CYS A 131 -16.82 -7.23 24.73
CA CYS A 131 -15.35 -7.23 24.64
C CYS A 131 -14.81 -7.59 23.25
N GLN A 132 -15.51 -7.20 22.17
CA GLN A 132 -15.18 -7.56 20.78
C GLN A 132 -14.59 -6.41 19.98
N PHE A 133 -13.30 -6.15 20.16
CA PHE A 133 -12.64 -4.99 19.58
C PHE A 133 -12.49 -5.07 18.06
N THR A 134 -12.96 -4.03 17.36
CA THR A 134 -12.79 -3.86 15.91
C THR A 134 -11.58 -2.99 15.60
N VAL A 135 -10.73 -3.46 14.68
CA VAL A 135 -9.58 -2.70 14.18
C VAL A 135 -9.94 -2.02 12.87
N GLU A 136 -10.00 -0.70 12.89
CA GLU A 136 -10.26 0.13 11.72
C GLU A 136 -8.97 0.59 11.06
N HIS A 137 -8.99 0.67 9.73
CA HIS A 137 -7.85 1.10 8.93
C HIS A 137 -8.35 1.57 7.57
N CYS A 138 -7.54 2.40 6.89
CA CYS A 138 -7.82 2.85 5.54
C CYS A 138 -7.88 1.65 4.60
N LYS A 139 -8.94 1.54 3.82
CA LYS A 139 -9.15 0.41 2.89
C LYS A 139 -8.41 0.56 1.56
N GLN A 140 -7.72 1.69 1.34
CA GLN A 140 -7.05 2.00 0.08
C GLN A 140 -7.99 1.76 -1.13
N CYS A 141 -9.20 2.30 -1.03
CA CYS A 141 -10.31 2.06 -1.96
C CYS A 141 -9.87 2.28 -3.41
N LYS A 142 -10.29 1.40 -4.33
CA LYS A 142 -10.09 1.58 -5.78
C LYS A 142 -10.67 2.91 -6.24
N ASP A 143 -11.94 3.16 -5.91
CA ASP A 143 -12.52 4.48 -6.07
C ASP A 143 -12.31 5.31 -4.80
N ALA A 144 -11.25 6.10 -4.77
CA ALA A 144 -10.84 6.88 -3.60
C ALA A 144 -11.46 8.28 -3.60
N TRP A 145 -12.57 8.45 -2.88
CA TRP A 145 -13.26 9.74 -2.74
C TRP A 145 -12.39 10.80 -2.08
N CYS A 146 -11.52 10.40 -1.15
CA CYS A 146 -10.56 11.30 -0.53
C CYS A 146 -9.58 11.93 -1.55
N VAL A 147 -9.21 11.22 -2.61
CA VAL A 147 -8.38 11.76 -3.70
C VAL A 147 -9.18 12.75 -4.55
N LYS A 148 -10.39 12.35 -4.95
CA LYS A 148 -11.28 13.14 -5.82
C LYS A 148 -11.66 14.49 -5.20
N ASN A 149 -11.90 14.51 -3.89
CA ASN A 149 -12.34 15.70 -3.17
C ASN A 149 -11.19 16.58 -2.64
N CYS A 150 -9.92 16.22 -2.90
CA CYS A 150 -8.80 17.04 -2.48
C CYS A 150 -8.63 18.23 -3.44
N PRO A 151 -8.83 19.49 -3.01
CA PRO A 151 -8.80 20.67 -3.88
C PRO A 151 -7.40 20.98 -4.42
N VAL A 152 -6.37 20.51 -3.72
CA VAL A 152 -4.95 20.72 -4.03
C VAL A 152 -4.27 19.44 -4.54
N HIS A 153 -5.06 18.38 -4.78
CA HIS A 153 -4.58 17.09 -5.28
C HIS A 153 -3.38 16.51 -4.50
N ALA A 154 -3.32 16.74 -3.19
CA ALA A 154 -2.21 16.31 -2.34
C ALA A 154 -2.18 14.79 -2.06
N ILE A 155 -3.15 14.01 -2.53
CA ILE A 155 -3.20 12.56 -2.29
C ILE A 155 -2.91 11.83 -3.59
N ALA A 156 -1.80 11.09 -3.62
CA ALA A 156 -1.34 10.35 -4.78
C ALA A 156 -0.85 8.95 -4.38
N PRO A 157 -0.87 7.97 -5.29
CA PRO A 157 -0.25 6.69 -5.05
C PRO A 157 1.27 6.82 -4.92
N ASP A 158 1.81 6.14 -3.91
CA ASP A 158 3.24 5.96 -3.71
C ASP A 158 3.81 5.05 -4.81
N PRO A 159 4.89 5.43 -5.51
CA PRO A 159 5.43 4.66 -6.64
C PRO A 159 5.92 3.26 -6.29
N GLU A 160 6.38 3.04 -5.04
CA GLU A 160 6.95 1.76 -4.62
C GLU A 160 5.88 0.79 -4.14
N THR A 161 4.97 1.28 -3.29
CA THR A 161 3.98 0.45 -2.60
C THR A 161 2.61 0.44 -3.28
N GLY A 162 2.33 1.41 -4.14
CA GLY A 162 1.00 1.67 -4.72
C GLY A 162 -0.03 2.18 -3.69
N ALA A 163 0.38 2.41 -2.44
CA ALA A 163 -0.51 2.94 -1.43
C ALA A 163 -0.77 4.41 -1.70
N ARG A 164 -2.02 4.86 -1.61
CA ARG A 164 -2.29 6.30 -1.66
C ARG A 164 -1.65 6.93 -0.42
N VAL A 165 -0.93 8.02 -0.56
CA VAL A 165 -0.26 8.77 0.51
C VAL A 165 -0.56 10.25 0.36
N VAL A 166 -0.42 11.02 1.44
CA VAL A 166 -0.60 12.47 1.42
C VAL A 166 0.77 13.10 1.25
N ASN A 167 0.93 13.97 0.26
CA ASN A 167 2.07 14.86 0.15
C ASN A 167 1.92 15.99 1.18
N ALA A 168 2.82 16.04 2.15
CA ALA A 168 2.78 17.01 3.24
C ALA A 168 2.99 18.45 2.75
N GLU A 169 3.79 18.67 1.71
CA GLU A 169 4.11 20.01 1.19
C GLU A 169 2.94 20.63 0.44
N ALA A 170 2.16 19.81 -0.27
CA ALA A 170 0.98 20.26 -1.00
C ALA A 170 -0.28 20.34 -0.11
N CYS A 171 -0.29 19.67 1.04
CA CYS A 171 -1.47 19.58 1.88
C CYS A 171 -1.73 20.90 2.63
N ILE A 172 -2.94 21.44 2.48
CA ILE A 172 -3.38 22.67 3.16
C ILE A 172 -4.19 22.42 4.44
N GLY A 173 -4.28 21.18 4.91
CA GLY A 173 -4.98 20.87 6.17
C GLY A 173 -6.50 21.03 6.18
N CYS A 174 -7.15 21.20 5.03
CA CYS A 174 -8.58 21.55 4.94
C CYS A 174 -9.57 20.48 5.45
N GLY A 175 -9.15 19.24 5.69
CA GLY A 175 -10.03 18.19 6.22
C GLY A 175 -11.05 17.57 5.25
N MET A 176 -11.26 18.12 4.04
CA MET A 176 -12.24 17.57 3.08
C MET A 176 -12.05 16.08 2.75
N CYS A 177 -10.81 15.59 2.78
CA CYS A 177 -10.54 14.17 2.58
C CYS A 177 -11.06 13.27 3.72
N HIS A 178 -11.18 13.80 4.94
CA HIS A 178 -11.82 13.11 6.06
C HIS A 178 -13.32 12.98 5.81
N GLU A 179 -13.99 14.10 5.52
CA GLU A 179 -15.44 14.15 5.28
C GLU A 179 -15.87 13.33 4.06
N ALA A 180 -15.07 13.36 2.99
CA ALA A 180 -15.32 12.57 1.79
C ALA A 180 -15.02 11.08 1.98
N CYS A 181 -14.24 10.70 2.99
CA CYS A 181 -13.95 9.30 3.26
C CYS A 181 -15.13 8.71 4.04
N PRO A 182 -15.89 7.77 3.47
CA PRO A 182 -17.07 7.30 4.17
C PRO A 182 -16.72 6.50 5.45
N TRP A 183 -15.46 6.09 5.62
CA TRP A 183 -14.95 5.43 6.85
C TRP A 183 -14.15 6.39 7.75
N ASN A 184 -14.14 7.70 7.46
CA ASN A 184 -13.50 8.74 8.28
C ASN A 184 -12.02 8.48 8.60
N MET A 185 -11.28 7.89 7.64
CA MET A 185 -9.92 7.38 7.87
C MET A 185 -8.79 8.42 7.79
N PRO A 186 -8.82 9.41 6.88
CA PRO A 186 -7.88 10.53 6.94
C PRO A 186 -8.13 11.37 8.20
N VAL A 187 -7.12 11.95 8.82
CA VAL A 187 -7.25 12.85 9.98
C VAL A 187 -6.28 13.99 9.81
N VAL A 188 -6.71 15.22 10.06
CA VAL A 188 -5.79 16.37 10.12
C VAL A 188 -5.06 16.31 11.45
N ASP A 189 -3.74 16.19 11.38
CA ASP A 189 -2.90 16.32 12.57
C ASP A 189 -2.88 17.79 13.00
N THR A 190 -3.35 18.06 14.20
CA THR A 190 -3.45 19.41 14.77
C THR A 190 -2.09 20.04 15.05
N GLU A 191 -1.03 19.24 15.21
CA GLU A 191 0.32 19.77 15.44
C GLU A 191 1.00 20.21 14.15
N THR A 192 0.82 19.45 13.07
CA THR A 192 1.49 19.72 11.79
C THR A 192 0.61 20.47 10.79
N GLY A 193 -0.71 20.49 11.00
CA GLY A 193 -1.69 21.02 10.05
C GLY A 193 -1.85 20.16 8.79
N VAL A 194 -1.24 18.97 8.75
CA VAL A 194 -1.23 18.09 7.57
C VAL A 194 -2.23 16.95 7.75
N SER A 195 -2.97 16.62 6.69
CA SER A 195 -3.79 15.42 6.70
C SER A 195 -2.93 14.16 6.65
N THR A 196 -3.25 13.21 7.52
CA THR A 196 -2.57 11.92 7.62
C THR A 196 -3.56 10.80 7.33
N LYS A 197 -3.08 9.73 6.68
CA LYS A 197 -3.85 8.50 6.46
C LYS A 197 -2.90 7.32 6.35
N CYS A 198 -3.43 6.10 6.40
CA CYS A 198 -2.60 4.90 6.29
C CYS A 198 -1.81 4.89 4.98
N ILE A 199 -0.52 4.56 5.10
CA ILE A 199 0.43 4.43 3.99
C ILE A 199 0.75 2.95 3.68
N ALA A 200 -0.04 2.02 4.23
CA ALA A 200 0.15 0.57 4.07
C ALA A 200 1.58 0.09 4.37
N CYS A 201 2.21 0.57 5.45
CA CYS A 201 3.57 0.15 5.82
C CYS A 201 3.65 -1.15 6.66
N GLY A 202 2.50 -1.74 7.03
CA GLY A 202 2.45 -3.02 7.76
C GLY A 202 2.92 -3.00 9.21
N ARG A 203 3.38 -1.87 9.75
CA ARG A 203 3.92 -1.77 11.13
C ARG A 203 2.93 -2.27 12.20
N CYS A 204 1.64 -2.04 11.99
CA CYS A 204 0.56 -2.50 12.86
C CYS A 204 0.45 -4.04 12.92
N ALA A 205 0.69 -4.72 11.80
CA ALA A 205 0.67 -6.19 11.74
C ALA A 205 1.89 -6.78 12.47
N VAL A 206 3.08 -6.22 12.25
CA VAL A 206 4.32 -6.65 12.92
C VAL A 206 4.22 -6.57 14.44
N GLN A 207 3.46 -5.61 14.96
CA GLN A 207 3.35 -5.33 16.39
C GLN A 207 2.14 -5.98 17.07
N CYS A 208 1.31 -6.71 16.32
CA CYS A 208 0.14 -7.36 16.84
C CYS A 208 0.51 -8.70 17.51
N PRO A 209 0.47 -8.83 18.85
CA PRO A 209 0.90 -10.05 19.53
C PRO A 209 -0.03 -11.24 19.25
N ASN A 210 -1.32 -10.98 19.00
CA ASN A 210 -2.33 -12.03 18.81
C ASN A 210 -2.49 -12.43 17.34
N GLY A 211 -1.74 -11.80 16.42
CA GLY A 211 -1.94 -12.00 14.98
C GLY A 211 -3.32 -11.58 14.46
N ALA A 212 -4.00 -10.67 15.18
CA ALA A 212 -5.29 -10.11 14.79
C ALA A 212 -5.19 -9.19 13.56
N ILE A 213 -4.00 -8.68 13.25
CA ILE A 213 -3.74 -7.89 12.04
C ILE A 213 -2.68 -8.62 11.22
N LYS A 214 -2.99 -8.89 9.95
CA LYS A 214 -2.07 -9.47 8.98
C LYS A 214 -1.86 -8.49 7.82
N PHE A 215 -0.67 -8.53 7.25
CA PHE A 215 -0.31 -7.74 6.07
C PHE A 215 0.08 -8.70 4.96
N VAL A 216 -0.83 -8.88 4.00
CA VAL A 216 -0.82 -9.99 3.04
C VAL A 216 -0.67 -9.42 1.62
N ASP A 217 0.11 -10.07 0.77
CA ASP A 217 0.24 -9.67 -0.63
C ASP A 217 -1.06 -9.97 -1.41
N TRP A 218 -1.48 -9.04 -2.27
CA TRP A 218 -2.71 -9.18 -3.05
C TRP A 218 -2.68 -10.39 -3.99
N LYS A 219 -1.47 -10.71 -4.49
CA LYS A 219 -1.23 -11.85 -5.36
C LYS A 219 -1.49 -13.19 -4.69
N ASP A 220 -1.17 -13.28 -3.40
CA ASP A 220 -1.26 -14.53 -2.67
C ASP A 220 -2.72 -14.90 -2.47
N ILE A 221 -3.60 -13.94 -2.17
CA ILE A 221 -5.01 -14.22 -1.90
C ILE A 221 -5.77 -14.70 -3.14
N ALA A 222 -5.60 -14.02 -4.28
CA ALA A 222 -6.34 -14.39 -5.50
C ALA A 222 -5.87 -15.75 -6.04
N GLN A 223 -4.56 -16.00 -6.04
CA GLN A 223 -4.02 -17.28 -6.49
C GLN A 223 -4.35 -18.39 -5.50
N GLU A 224 -4.18 -18.17 -4.19
CA GLU A 224 -4.51 -19.14 -3.15
C GLU A 224 -6.02 -19.47 -3.12
N ALA A 225 -6.90 -18.50 -3.38
CA ALA A 225 -8.34 -18.75 -3.47
C ALA A 225 -8.72 -19.57 -4.72
N ILE A 226 -8.00 -19.40 -5.83
CA ILE A 226 -8.12 -20.25 -7.02
C ILE A 226 -7.56 -21.65 -6.72
N ASP A 227 -6.37 -21.73 -6.14
CA ASP A 227 -5.67 -22.99 -5.83
C ASP A 227 -6.44 -23.83 -4.80
N LYS A 228 -7.10 -23.18 -3.82
CA LYS A 228 -7.99 -23.84 -2.85
C LYS A 228 -9.39 -24.09 -3.39
N GLY A 229 -9.68 -23.71 -4.64
CA GLY A 229 -10.98 -23.92 -5.28
C GLY A 229 -12.13 -23.12 -4.66
N ILE A 230 -11.82 -22.06 -3.89
CA ILE A 230 -12.81 -21.17 -3.27
C ILE A 230 -13.54 -20.35 -4.34
N VAL A 231 -12.83 -19.97 -5.40
CA VAL A 231 -13.37 -19.29 -6.58
C VAL A 231 -12.87 -19.98 -7.84
N ARG A 232 -13.78 -20.27 -8.78
CA ARG A 232 -13.43 -20.78 -10.11
C ARG A 232 -13.39 -19.61 -11.08
N THR A 233 -12.32 -19.49 -11.86
CA THR A 233 -12.29 -18.57 -13.00
C THR A 233 -13.15 -19.16 -14.11
N SER A 234 -14.34 -18.62 -14.34
CA SER A 234 -15.10 -18.92 -15.55
C SER A 234 -14.44 -18.18 -16.71
N THR A 235 -13.83 -18.91 -17.64
CA THR A 235 -13.48 -18.32 -18.94
C THR A 235 -14.79 -17.91 -19.61
N LEU A 236 -14.99 -16.61 -19.85
CA LEU A 236 -16.03 -16.17 -20.77
C LEU A 236 -15.67 -16.78 -22.12
N VAL A 237 -16.42 -17.78 -22.54
CA VAL A 237 -16.37 -18.28 -23.91
C VAL A 237 -16.97 -17.15 -24.73
N GLU A 238 -16.13 -16.45 -25.49
CA GLU A 238 -16.59 -15.54 -26.54
C GLU A 238 -17.46 -16.36 -27.49
N GLY A 239 -18.75 -16.05 -27.49
CA GLY A 239 -19.75 -16.62 -28.41
C GLY A 239 -20.03 -15.66 -29.54
#